data_AF-A0A370GZG5-F1
#
_entry.id   AF-A0A370GZG5-F1
#
_cell.length_a   1.000
_cell.length_b   1.000
_cell.length_c   1.000
_cell.angle_alpha   90.00
_cell.angle_beta   90.00
_cell.angle_gamma   90.00
#
_symmetry.space_group_name_H-M   'P 1'
#
loop_
_entity.id
_entity.type
_entity.pdbx_description
1 polymer ?
#
loop_
_entity_poly.entity_id
_entity_poly.type
_entity_poly.pdbx_seq_one_letter_code
_entity_poly.pdbx_strand_id
1 'polypeptide(L)'
;MNGEQVNKQKKNLYIVVGMPRSGTSAITRGLKALGIDLGDNFGSGNNKWNPTGFWEDKDIVYKINRGVSFALNDNWMSVHLIDDQCRNNPVLSDLKLSATHILQKRLASTSSWGFKDPRTSRVLPFWQEVFAELHLSDNYIIALRNPLACASSWRRLSGADIEIGLLLWLIHLIPVINCTHGRNRLMVSYDLLMQNPRQQLARIKDKLGIQSKVDPSDMDQYANYYLDKKLSHYEYSEEDLKSHPAVAIAPICAHLYELFMKLAKDEIAFESEAFSSTWQTLKAEFDKVYPGFAYINSLLKKNKQLERKLRTIERSVPWKLIYPLRVLDDALRALRRKTREQRRLIKSYD
;
A
#
# COMPACT_ATOMS: atom_id res chain seq x y z
N MET A 1 -17.44 27.46 43.10
CA MET A 1 -17.71 26.17 42.44
C MET A 1 -16.58 25.90 41.47
N ASN A 2 -15.54 25.21 41.94
CA ASN A 2 -14.38 24.86 41.11
C ASN A 2 -14.79 23.69 40.23
N GLY A 3 -14.96 23.96 38.93
CA GLY A 3 -15.17 22.91 37.94
C GLY A 3 -13.90 22.09 37.82
N GLU A 4 -13.95 20.83 38.26
CA GLU A 4 -12.99 19.81 37.89
C GLU A 4 -12.93 19.74 36.36
N GLN A 5 -11.89 20.32 35.76
CA GLN A 5 -11.45 19.91 34.44
C GLN A 5 -10.95 18.48 34.57
N VAL A 6 -11.87 17.52 34.42
CA VAL A 6 -11.52 16.13 34.18
C VAL A 6 -10.65 16.14 32.91
N ASN A 7 -9.34 15.96 33.12
CA ASN A 7 -8.35 15.84 32.06
C ASN A 7 -8.67 14.56 31.27
N LYS A 8 -9.62 14.65 30.34
CA LYS A 8 -10.13 13.51 29.59
C LYS A 8 -8.99 13.04 28.69
N GLN A 9 -8.35 11.95 29.11
CA GLN A 9 -7.19 11.40 28.42
C GLN A 9 -7.50 11.27 26.93
N LYS A 10 -6.65 11.89 26.10
CA LYS A 10 -6.81 11.94 24.64
C LYS A 10 -6.85 10.51 24.10
N LYS A 11 -7.87 10.19 23.30
CA LYS A 11 -8.03 8.83 22.75
C LYS A 11 -6.99 8.57 21.67
N ASN A 12 -6.49 7.34 21.62
CA ASN A 12 -5.41 6.94 20.73
C ASN A 12 -5.94 6.21 19.49
N LEU A 13 -5.42 6.60 18.33
CA LEU A 13 -5.60 5.88 17.09
C LEU A 13 -4.28 5.22 16.69
N TYR A 14 -4.36 3.97 16.22
CA TYR A 14 -3.23 3.21 15.69
C TYR A 14 -3.49 2.87 14.22
N ILE A 15 -2.81 3.58 13.33
CA ILE A 15 -3.05 3.51 11.89
C ILE A 15 -1.93 2.71 11.25
N VAL A 16 -2.26 1.53 10.72
CA VAL A 16 -1.30 0.74 9.95
C VAL A 16 -1.33 1.20 8.50
N VAL A 17 -0.20 1.72 8.04
CA VAL A 17 0.02 2.27 6.70
C VAL A 17 1.19 1.57 6.02
N GLY A 18 1.17 1.53 4.69
CA GLY A 18 2.23 0.95 3.89
C GLY A 18 1.68 0.40 2.57
N MET A 19 2.59 -0.08 1.73
CA MET A 19 2.19 -0.73 0.49
C MET A 19 1.37 -2.00 0.79
N PRO A 20 0.31 -2.29 0.02
CA PRO A 20 -0.26 -3.64 0.00
C PRO A 20 0.84 -4.70 -0.15
N ARG A 21 0.69 -5.84 0.55
CA ARG A 21 1.67 -6.95 0.56
C ARG A 21 2.97 -6.69 1.35
N SER A 22 3.10 -5.55 2.04
CA SER A 22 4.22 -5.28 2.96
C SER A 22 4.04 -5.83 4.38
N GLY A 23 3.07 -6.73 4.60
CA GLY A 23 2.80 -7.29 5.92
C GLY A 23 1.84 -6.48 6.79
N THR A 24 1.12 -5.50 6.22
CA THR A 24 0.13 -4.68 6.95
C THR A 24 -0.89 -5.52 7.72
N SER A 25 -1.44 -6.60 7.14
CA SER A 25 -2.37 -7.51 7.86
C SER A 25 -1.70 -8.25 9.03
N ALA A 26 -0.40 -8.58 8.92
CA ALA A 26 0.32 -9.22 10.01
C ALA A 26 0.47 -8.26 11.18
N ILE A 27 0.94 -7.05 10.88
CA ILE A 27 1.09 -5.95 11.84
C ILE A 27 -0.25 -5.58 12.49
N THR A 28 -1.32 -5.43 11.72
CA THR A 28 -2.66 -5.12 12.25
C THR A 28 -3.10 -6.16 13.27
N ARG A 29 -2.93 -7.46 13.00
CA ARG A 29 -3.27 -8.48 13.99
C ARG A 29 -2.32 -8.47 15.20
N GLY A 30 -1.07 -8.08 15.02
CA GLY A 30 -0.14 -7.82 16.12
C GLY A 30 -0.66 -6.74 17.07
N LEU A 31 -1.30 -5.67 16.56
CA LEU A 31 -1.94 -4.66 17.40
C LEU A 31 -3.09 -5.24 18.24
N LYS A 32 -3.87 -6.16 17.69
CA LYS A 32 -4.90 -6.89 18.47
C LYS A 32 -4.28 -7.67 19.62
N ALA A 33 -3.16 -8.36 19.37
CA ALA A 33 -2.42 -9.08 20.41
C ALA A 33 -1.80 -8.15 21.47
N LEU A 34 -1.61 -6.87 21.14
CA LEU A 34 -1.22 -5.82 22.09
C LEU A 34 -2.42 -5.20 22.80
N GLY A 35 -3.64 -5.71 22.64
CA GLY A 35 -4.85 -5.21 23.30
C GLY A 35 -5.42 -3.93 22.67
N ILE A 36 -5.03 -3.59 21.43
CA ILE A 36 -5.67 -2.52 20.67
C ILE A 36 -6.98 -3.04 20.06
N ASP A 37 -8.07 -2.31 20.29
CA ASP A 37 -9.35 -2.63 19.68
C ASP A 37 -9.29 -2.37 18.17
N LEU A 38 -9.71 -3.35 17.37
CA LEU A 38 -9.79 -3.25 15.91
C LEU A 38 -11.24 -3.29 15.40
N GLY A 39 -12.21 -3.40 16.32
CA GLY A 39 -13.59 -3.76 16.05
C GLY A 39 -13.76 -5.23 15.66
N ASP A 40 -14.97 -5.55 15.19
CA ASP A 40 -15.40 -6.86 14.73
C ASP A 40 -15.95 -6.83 13.30
N ASN A 41 -16.18 -5.64 12.74
CA ASN A 41 -16.77 -5.42 11.43
C ASN A 41 -15.74 -5.53 10.28
N PHE A 42 -15.01 -6.64 10.21
CA PHE A 42 -14.01 -6.86 9.17
C PHE A 42 -14.60 -7.32 7.84
N GLY A 43 -14.01 -6.86 6.73
CA GLY A 43 -14.27 -7.39 5.38
C GLY A 43 -14.01 -8.91 5.30
N SER A 44 -14.72 -9.59 4.37
CA SER A 44 -14.59 -11.04 4.18
C SER A 44 -13.14 -11.43 3.90
N GLY A 45 -12.53 -12.11 4.87
CA GLY A 45 -11.10 -12.38 4.90
C GLY A 45 -10.66 -13.67 4.23
N ASN A 46 -11.52 -14.68 4.08
CA ASN A 46 -11.07 -16.00 3.66
C ASN A 46 -11.06 -16.13 2.13
N ASN A 47 -9.98 -15.68 1.48
CA ASN A 47 -9.76 -15.97 0.07
C ASN A 47 -8.34 -16.50 -0.20
N LYS A 48 -8.13 -17.07 -1.40
CA LYS A 48 -6.86 -17.68 -1.82
C LYS A 48 -5.63 -16.76 -1.74
N TRP A 49 -5.82 -15.45 -1.64
CA TRP A 49 -4.74 -14.46 -1.65
C TRP A 49 -4.40 -13.90 -0.28
N ASN A 50 -5.27 -14.10 0.69
CA ASN A 50 -5.10 -13.68 2.07
C ASN A 50 -5.85 -14.63 3.01
N PRO A 51 -5.35 -15.87 3.20
CA PRO A 51 -6.09 -16.92 3.90
C PRO A 51 -6.41 -16.59 5.36
N THR A 52 -5.69 -15.62 5.95
CA THR A 52 -5.83 -15.23 7.36
C THR A 52 -6.62 -13.94 7.57
N GLY A 53 -7.18 -13.38 6.49
CA GLY A 53 -8.08 -12.23 6.51
C GLY A 53 -7.42 -10.87 6.31
N PHE A 54 -8.21 -9.91 5.81
CA PHE A 54 -7.72 -8.56 5.54
C PHE A 54 -7.64 -7.68 6.79
N TRP A 55 -8.47 -7.93 7.82
CA TRP A 55 -8.52 -7.11 9.04
C TRP A 55 -8.79 -5.63 8.73
N GLU A 56 -9.61 -5.36 7.71
CA GLU A 56 -9.99 -4.02 7.28
C GLU A 56 -11.44 -3.77 7.71
N ASP A 57 -11.68 -2.69 8.46
CA ASP A 57 -13.02 -2.28 8.88
C ASP A 57 -13.87 -1.92 7.64
N LYS A 58 -15.05 -2.53 7.51
CA LYS A 58 -15.91 -2.35 6.33
C LYS A 58 -16.37 -0.90 6.16
N ASP A 59 -16.68 -0.19 7.23
CA ASP A 59 -17.16 1.19 7.13
C ASP A 59 -16.02 2.09 6.65
N ILE A 60 -14.80 1.90 7.17
CA ILE A 60 -13.60 2.60 6.68
C ILE A 60 -13.37 2.32 5.20
N VAL A 61 -13.40 1.06 4.78
CA VAL A 61 -13.13 0.68 3.37
C VAL A 61 -14.23 1.20 2.43
N TYR A 62 -15.48 0.82 2.70
CA TYR A 62 -16.57 0.95 1.73
C TYR A 62 -17.26 2.31 1.79
N LYS A 63 -17.38 2.92 2.98
CA LYS A 63 -18.06 4.22 3.13
C LYS A 63 -17.10 5.39 2.99
N ILE A 64 -15.86 5.24 3.44
CA ILE A 64 -14.90 6.36 3.47
C ILE A 64 -13.84 6.23 2.37
N ASN A 65 -12.89 5.30 2.50
CA ASN A 65 -11.70 5.28 1.64
C ASN A 65 -12.03 5.11 0.15
N ARG A 66 -13.01 4.29 -0.21
CA ARG A 66 -13.48 4.18 -1.60
C ARG A 66 -14.14 5.48 -2.10
N GLY A 67 -14.92 6.14 -1.27
CA GLY A 67 -15.53 7.44 -1.58
C GLY A 67 -14.49 8.52 -1.81
N VAL A 68 -13.49 8.60 -0.92
CA VAL A 68 -12.36 9.55 -1.06
C VAL A 68 -11.55 9.24 -2.31
N SER A 69 -11.17 7.99 -2.56
CA SER A 69 -10.47 7.60 -3.79
C SER A 69 -11.26 8.00 -5.05
N PHE A 70 -12.57 7.77 -5.06
CA PHE A 70 -13.43 8.16 -6.17
C PHE A 70 -13.47 9.68 -6.36
N ALA A 71 -13.64 10.46 -5.28
CA ALA A 71 -13.64 11.92 -5.33
C ALA A 71 -12.31 12.51 -5.83
N LEU A 72 -11.19 11.84 -5.53
CA LEU A 72 -9.85 12.22 -5.99
C LEU A 72 -9.50 11.68 -7.38
N ASN A 73 -10.42 10.94 -8.04
CA ASN A 73 -10.13 10.18 -9.26
C ASN A 73 -8.84 9.33 -9.15
N ASP A 74 -8.60 8.83 -7.93
CA ASP A 74 -7.44 8.02 -7.60
C ASP A 74 -7.85 6.57 -7.41
N ASN A 75 -6.88 5.70 -7.64
CA ASN A 75 -6.96 4.32 -7.27
C ASN A 75 -5.66 3.96 -6.56
N TRP A 76 -5.73 3.21 -5.47
CA TRP A 76 -4.55 2.74 -4.74
C TRP A 76 -3.57 1.90 -5.60
N MET A 77 -3.95 1.49 -6.82
CA MET A 77 -3.04 0.84 -7.78
C MET A 77 -2.47 1.83 -8.83
N SER A 78 -2.67 3.14 -8.67
CA SER A 78 -2.14 4.15 -9.57
C SER A 78 -0.75 4.60 -9.14
N VAL A 79 0.16 4.74 -10.10
CA VAL A 79 1.58 5.06 -9.84
C VAL A 79 1.86 6.57 -9.91
N HIS A 80 0.94 7.38 -9.38
CA HIS A 80 1.08 8.83 -9.24
C HIS A 80 0.79 9.27 -7.81
N LEU A 81 1.41 10.36 -7.40
CA LEU A 81 1.06 11.13 -6.21
C LEU A 81 -0.29 11.82 -6.41
N ILE A 82 -1.05 11.95 -5.33
CA ILE A 82 -2.28 12.75 -5.29
C ILE A 82 -1.88 14.23 -5.18
N ASP A 83 -2.51 15.08 -5.99
CA ASP A 83 -2.31 16.53 -5.96
C ASP A 83 -2.98 17.15 -4.72
N ASP A 84 -2.28 18.08 -4.07
CA ASP A 84 -2.80 18.84 -2.95
C ASP A 84 -4.02 19.68 -3.32
N GLN A 85 -4.17 20.10 -4.59
CA GLN A 85 -5.36 20.81 -5.06
C GLN A 85 -6.65 19.99 -4.94
N CYS A 86 -6.54 18.65 -4.92
CA CYS A 86 -7.70 17.78 -4.77
C CYS A 86 -8.33 17.84 -3.37
N ARG A 87 -7.70 18.51 -2.39
CA ARG A 87 -8.19 18.66 -1.00
C ARG A 87 -9.43 19.57 -0.87
N ASN A 88 -9.68 20.47 -1.82
CA ASN A 88 -10.80 21.41 -1.80
C ASN A 88 -12.10 20.86 -2.44
N ASN A 89 -12.18 19.56 -2.69
CA ASN A 89 -13.36 18.95 -3.29
C ASN A 89 -14.54 18.90 -2.28
N PRO A 90 -15.72 19.50 -2.58
CA PRO A 90 -16.87 19.51 -1.69
C PRO A 90 -17.34 18.13 -1.21
N VAL A 91 -17.19 17.09 -2.04
CA VAL A 91 -17.54 15.69 -1.69
C VAL A 91 -16.70 15.20 -0.50
N LEU A 92 -15.49 15.72 -0.32
CA LEU A 92 -14.64 15.38 0.81
C LEU A 92 -15.21 15.90 2.14
N SER A 93 -15.97 16.99 2.14
CA SER A 93 -16.59 17.53 3.36
C SER A 93 -17.63 16.57 3.93
N ASP A 94 -18.52 16.02 3.10
CA ASP A 94 -19.53 15.04 3.52
C ASP A 94 -18.88 13.72 4.00
N LEU A 95 -17.79 13.33 3.33
CA LEU A 95 -16.99 12.16 3.73
C LEU A 95 -16.27 12.39 5.07
N LYS A 96 -15.78 13.60 5.35
CA LYS A 96 -15.18 13.95 6.65
C LYS A 96 -16.22 13.81 7.76
N LEU A 97 -17.41 14.38 7.61
CA LEU A 97 -18.50 14.25 8.58
C LEU A 97 -18.85 12.78 8.86
N SER A 98 -18.93 11.98 7.79
CA SER A 98 -19.18 10.54 7.88
C SER A 98 -18.05 9.80 8.62
N ALA A 99 -16.79 10.15 8.34
CA ALA A 99 -15.62 9.58 9.00
C ALA A 99 -15.56 9.96 10.48
N THR A 100 -15.85 11.22 10.81
CA THR A 100 -15.97 11.73 12.19
C THR A 100 -16.99 10.90 12.97
N HIS A 101 -18.18 10.67 12.42
CA HIS A 101 -19.22 9.86 13.08
C HIS A 101 -18.80 8.40 13.29
N ILE A 102 -18.15 7.78 12.30
CA ILE A 102 -17.65 6.41 12.41
C ILE A 102 -16.62 6.31 13.54
N LEU A 103 -15.64 7.23 13.60
CA LEU A 103 -14.60 7.21 14.63
C LEU A 103 -15.17 7.48 16.03
N GLN A 104 -16.11 8.43 16.17
CA GLN A 104 -16.81 8.66 17.44
C GLN A 104 -17.49 7.39 17.94
N LYS A 105 -18.17 6.66 17.04
CA LYS A 105 -18.83 5.39 17.38
C LYS A 105 -17.82 4.31 17.79
N ARG A 106 -16.73 4.13 17.02
CA ARG A 106 -15.69 3.12 17.33
C ARG A 106 -14.99 3.41 18.65
N LEU A 107 -14.75 4.68 18.94
CA LEU A 107 -14.12 5.12 20.17
C LEU A 107 -15.11 5.24 21.33
N ALA A 108 -16.42 5.02 21.17
CA ALA A 108 -17.40 5.26 22.24
C ALA A 108 -17.10 4.44 23.51
N SER A 109 -16.70 3.17 23.34
CA SER A 109 -16.44 2.21 24.42
C SER A 109 -14.96 1.88 24.63
N THR A 110 -14.03 2.54 23.93
CA THR A 110 -12.58 2.28 24.05
C THR A 110 -11.78 3.59 24.01
N SER A 111 -10.64 3.60 24.70
CA SER A 111 -9.66 4.69 24.67
C SER A 111 -8.63 4.54 23.55
N SER A 112 -8.54 3.35 22.93
CA SER A 112 -7.56 3.02 21.90
C SER A 112 -8.22 2.19 20.80
N TRP A 113 -8.14 2.65 19.56
CA TRP A 113 -8.66 1.93 18.41
C TRP A 113 -7.66 1.93 17.26
N GLY A 114 -7.60 0.85 16.50
CA GLY A 114 -6.69 0.69 15.38
C GLY A 114 -7.42 0.25 14.11
N PHE A 115 -6.91 0.68 12.97
CA PHE A 115 -7.43 0.24 11.68
C PHE A 115 -6.37 0.23 10.60
N LYS A 116 -6.71 -0.45 9.50
CA LYS A 116 -5.89 -0.57 8.32
C LYS A 116 -6.77 -0.61 7.09
N ASP A 117 -6.34 0.06 6.03
CA ASP A 117 -6.74 -0.18 4.64
C ASP A 117 -5.61 0.36 3.76
N PRO A 118 -5.23 -0.32 2.66
CA PRO A 118 -4.11 0.13 1.83
C PRO A 118 -4.29 1.53 1.21
N ARG A 119 -5.54 2.00 1.01
CA ARG A 119 -5.80 3.36 0.52
C ARG A 119 -5.53 4.41 1.59
N THR A 120 -5.56 4.06 2.88
CA THR A 120 -5.27 5.01 3.96
C THR A 120 -3.92 5.67 3.78
N SER A 121 -2.90 4.95 3.30
CA SER A 121 -1.58 5.52 2.96
C SER A 121 -1.62 6.58 1.87
N ARG A 122 -2.58 6.46 0.95
CA ARG A 122 -2.78 7.40 -0.16
C ARG A 122 -3.51 8.65 0.30
N VAL A 123 -4.55 8.47 1.12
CA VAL A 123 -5.47 9.52 1.52
C VAL A 123 -5.24 9.98 2.95
N LEU A 124 -3.99 9.86 3.43
CA LEU A 124 -3.65 10.17 4.82
C LEU A 124 -3.94 11.63 5.22
N PRO A 125 -3.69 12.64 4.37
CA PRO A 125 -4.07 14.02 4.70
C PRO A 125 -5.57 14.18 5.02
N PHE A 126 -6.45 13.49 4.29
CA PHE A 126 -7.89 13.49 4.57
C PHE A 126 -8.17 12.96 5.98
N TRP A 127 -7.54 11.85 6.37
CA TRP A 127 -7.72 11.26 7.70
C TRP A 127 -7.14 12.14 8.82
N GLN A 128 -5.99 12.77 8.59
CA GLN A 128 -5.36 13.66 9.57
C GLN A 128 -6.23 14.86 9.91
N GLU A 129 -6.98 15.40 8.94
CA GLU A 129 -7.96 16.45 9.19
C GLU A 129 -9.09 15.95 10.10
N VAL A 130 -9.62 14.74 9.84
CA VAL A 130 -10.64 14.10 10.69
C VAL A 130 -10.11 13.83 12.11
N PHE A 131 -8.86 13.36 12.24
CA PHE A 131 -8.24 13.11 13.53
C PHE A 131 -8.04 14.40 14.34
N ALA A 132 -7.66 15.48 13.65
CA ALA A 132 -7.49 16.79 14.27
C ALA A 132 -8.83 17.36 14.77
N GLU A 133 -9.89 17.25 13.97
CA GLU A 133 -11.26 17.66 14.33
C GLU A 133 -11.76 16.95 15.60
N LEU A 134 -11.45 15.66 15.73
CA LEU A 134 -11.81 14.86 16.91
C LEU A 134 -10.82 14.97 18.07
N HIS A 135 -9.78 15.79 17.95
CA HIS A 135 -8.69 15.90 18.91
C HIS A 135 -8.13 14.52 19.31
N LEU A 136 -7.82 13.65 18.34
CA LEU A 136 -7.28 12.31 18.57
C LEU A 136 -5.76 12.32 18.56
N SER A 137 -5.15 11.37 19.26
CA SER A 137 -3.71 11.10 19.18
C SER A 137 -3.47 10.04 18.12
N ASP A 138 -2.97 10.46 16.96
CA ASP A 138 -2.69 9.59 15.82
C ASP A 138 -1.28 8.97 15.90
N ASN A 139 -1.21 7.63 15.92
CA ASN A 139 0.02 6.85 15.99
C ASN A 139 0.14 5.98 14.73
N TYR A 140 1.26 6.09 14.01
CA TYR A 140 1.43 5.44 12.71
C TYR A 140 2.37 4.24 12.77
N ILE A 141 1.91 3.11 12.26
CA ILE A 141 2.75 1.92 12.05
C ILE A 141 2.99 1.79 10.55
N ILE A 142 4.22 2.08 10.13
CA ILE A 142 4.63 2.08 8.72
C ILE A 142 5.22 0.71 8.38
N ALA A 143 4.46 -0.08 7.64
CA ALA A 143 4.80 -1.44 7.25
C ALA A 143 5.82 -1.46 6.10
N LEU A 144 7.01 -1.98 6.39
CA LEU A 144 8.12 -2.12 5.47
C LEU A 144 8.32 -3.58 5.06
N ARG A 145 8.61 -3.78 3.78
CA ARG A 145 9.09 -5.06 3.26
C ARG A 145 9.91 -4.80 2.00
N ASN A 146 10.83 -5.71 1.67
CA ASN A 146 11.63 -5.64 0.46
C ASN A 146 10.74 -5.28 -0.77
N PRO A 147 11.10 -4.25 -1.56
CA PRO A 147 10.35 -3.82 -2.74
C PRO A 147 10.08 -4.94 -3.75
N LEU A 148 11.06 -5.83 -4.02
CA LEU A 148 10.89 -6.97 -4.92
C LEU A 148 9.94 -8.01 -4.36
N ALA A 149 9.98 -8.26 -3.05
CA ALA A 149 9.04 -9.18 -2.40
C ALA A 149 7.60 -8.66 -2.53
N CYS A 150 7.42 -7.35 -2.31
CA CYS A 150 6.12 -6.69 -2.49
C CYS A 150 5.66 -6.75 -3.95
N ALA A 151 6.52 -6.37 -4.90
CA ALA A 151 6.23 -6.36 -6.33
C ALA A 151 5.89 -7.76 -6.86
N SER A 152 6.64 -8.79 -6.44
CA SER A 152 6.39 -10.18 -6.82
C SER A 152 5.08 -10.71 -6.25
N SER A 153 4.80 -10.41 -4.98
CA SER A 153 3.52 -10.74 -4.36
C SER A 153 2.35 -10.02 -5.06
N TRP A 154 2.56 -8.76 -5.43
CA TRP A 154 1.59 -7.93 -6.13
C TRP A 154 1.31 -8.42 -7.56
N ARG A 155 2.34 -8.83 -8.31
CA ARG A 155 2.22 -9.42 -9.65
C ARG A 155 1.32 -10.65 -9.63
N ARG A 156 1.50 -11.53 -8.65
CA ARG A 156 0.66 -12.74 -8.50
C ARG A 156 -0.83 -12.40 -8.30
N LEU A 157 -1.12 -11.28 -7.62
CA LEU A 157 -2.48 -10.84 -7.32
C LEU A 157 -3.12 -10.06 -8.48
N SER A 158 -2.36 -9.15 -9.10
CA SER A 158 -2.88 -8.15 -10.05
C SER A 158 -2.57 -8.46 -11.51
N GLY A 159 -1.57 -9.31 -11.77
CA GLY A 159 -0.98 -9.51 -13.10
C GLY A 159 -0.05 -8.38 -13.55
N ALA A 160 0.19 -7.36 -12.73
CA ALA A 160 1.06 -6.24 -13.08
C ALA A 160 2.55 -6.61 -13.05
N ASP A 161 3.34 -5.95 -13.90
CA ASP A 161 4.79 -6.15 -13.96
C ASP A 161 5.50 -5.72 -12.67
N ILE A 162 6.71 -6.24 -12.48
CA ILE A 162 7.51 -5.98 -11.26
C ILE A 162 7.83 -4.50 -11.14
N GLU A 163 8.15 -3.85 -12.25
CA GLU A 163 8.43 -2.43 -12.40
C GLU A 163 7.27 -1.59 -11.85
N ILE A 164 6.03 -1.94 -12.19
CA ILE A 164 4.84 -1.27 -11.66
C ILE A 164 4.72 -1.52 -10.16
N GLY A 165 5.02 -2.72 -9.69
CA GLY A 165 5.08 -3.03 -8.26
C GLY A 165 6.10 -2.16 -7.50
N LEU A 166 7.28 -1.92 -8.08
CA LEU A 166 8.31 -1.05 -7.50
C LEU A 166 7.84 0.42 -7.44
N LEU A 167 7.23 0.93 -8.51
CA LEU A 167 6.65 2.27 -8.50
C LEU A 167 5.52 2.40 -7.47
N LEU A 168 4.68 1.38 -7.33
CA LEU A 168 3.64 1.36 -6.29
C LEU A 168 4.26 1.41 -4.89
N TRP A 169 5.36 0.68 -4.64
CA TRP A 169 6.05 0.71 -3.36
C TRP A 169 6.48 2.13 -2.99
N LEU A 170 7.11 2.87 -3.92
CA LEU A 170 7.51 4.27 -3.72
C LEU A 170 6.33 5.18 -3.40
N ILE A 171 5.29 5.11 -4.23
CA ILE A 171 4.15 6.02 -4.13
C ILE A 171 3.30 5.75 -2.87
N HIS A 172 3.36 4.56 -2.26
CA HIS A 172 2.69 4.32 -0.98
C HIS A 172 3.50 4.73 0.23
N LEU A 173 4.84 4.65 0.17
CA LEU A 173 5.68 4.95 1.33
C LEU A 173 6.09 6.41 1.39
N ILE A 174 6.50 7.03 0.27
CA ILE A 174 7.02 8.40 0.28
C ILE A 174 6.01 9.41 0.86
N PRO A 175 4.73 9.42 0.44
CA PRO A 175 3.75 10.31 1.03
C PRO A 175 3.52 10.05 2.52
N VAL A 176 3.50 8.78 2.95
CA VAL A 176 3.35 8.41 4.36
C VAL A 176 4.49 8.99 5.20
N ILE A 177 5.73 8.88 4.74
CA ILE A 177 6.89 9.42 5.47
C ILE A 177 6.79 10.94 5.63
N ASN A 178 6.35 11.65 4.58
CA ASN A 178 6.17 13.10 4.64
C ASN A 178 4.98 13.51 5.53
N CYS A 179 3.82 12.91 5.32
CA CYS A 179 2.59 13.25 6.05
C CYS A 179 2.68 12.92 7.55
N THR A 180 3.53 11.97 7.95
CA THR A 180 3.72 11.58 9.35
C THR A 180 4.88 12.31 10.04
N HIS A 181 5.54 13.26 9.37
CA HIS A 181 6.59 14.04 10.01
C HIS A 181 6.06 14.79 11.25
N GLY A 182 6.79 14.73 12.36
CA GLY A 182 6.38 15.31 13.64
C GLY A 182 5.22 14.59 14.35
N ARG A 183 4.78 13.43 13.85
CA ARG A 183 3.76 12.58 14.49
C ARG A 183 4.39 11.36 15.15
N ASN A 184 3.68 10.73 16.08
CA ASN A 184 4.15 9.46 16.66
C ASN A 184 4.12 8.37 15.59
N ARG A 185 5.29 7.83 15.23
CA ARG A 185 5.42 6.89 14.10
C ARG A 185 6.51 5.86 14.34
N LEU A 186 6.29 4.66 13.80
CA LEU A 186 7.24 3.55 13.89
C LEU A 186 7.32 2.80 12.56
N MET A 187 8.54 2.57 12.08
CA MET A 187 8.80 1.68 10.95
C MET A 187 8.86 0.23 11.43
N VAL A 188 8.10 -0.67 10.82
CA VAL A 188 8.05 -2.10 11.17
C VAL A 188 8.32 -2.94 9.92
N SER A 189 9.45 -3.64 9.93
CA SER A 189 9.78 -4.60 8.87
C SER A 189 8.99 -5.89 9.05
N TYR A 190 8.32 -6.34 7.99
CA TYR A 190 7.67 -7.65 7.93
C TYR A 190 8.69 -8.77 8.19
N ASP A 191 9.89 -8.67 7.62
CA ASP A 191 10.88 -9.74 7.74
C ASP A 191 11.40 -9.86 9.18
N LEU A 192 11.65 -8.73 9.86
CA LEU A 192 11.99 -8.72 11.29
C LEU A 192 10.85 -9.24 12.17
N LEU A 193 9.60 -8.91 11.83
CA LEU A 193 8.40 -9.39 12.52
C LEU A 193 8.23 -10.91 12.39
N MET A 194 8.52 -11.47 11.21
CA MET A 194 8.47 -12.91 10.98
C MET A 194 9.60 -13.66 11.69
N GLN A 195 10.79 -13.04 11.81
CA GLN A 195 11.94 -13.62 12.49
C GLN A 195 11.77 -13.62 14.01
N ASN A 196 11.38 -12.48 14.60
CA ASN A 196 11.31 -12.29 16.04
C ASN A 196 10.01 -11.57 16.45
N PRO A 197 8.84 -12.22 16.34
CA PRO A 197 7.55 -11.56 16.52
C PRO A 197 7.35 -10.97 17.92
N ARG A 198 7.74 -11.68 18.99
CA ARG A 198 7.62 -11.19 20.36
C ARG A 198 8.44 -9.90 20.58
N GLN A 199 9.67 -9.88 20.09
CA GLN A 199 10.55 -8.72 20.18
C GLN A 199 9.95 -7.52 19.44
N GLN A 200 9.41 -7.74 18.23
CA GLN A 200 8.80 -6.67 17.44
C GLN A 200 7.49 -6.17 18.06
N LEU A 201 6.66 -7.04 18.65
CA LEU A 201 5.47 -6.60 19.39
C LEU A 201 5.82 -5.78 20.63
N ALA A 202 6.82 -6.21 21.42
CA ALA A 202 7.31 -5.45 22.55
C ALA A 202 7.84 -4.08 22.13
N ARG A 203 8.59 -4.02 21.02
CA ARG A 203 9.07 -2.77 20.41
C ARG A 203 7.92 -1.84 19.99
N ILE A 204 6.90 -2.37 19.32
CA ILE A 204 5.70 -1.58 18.94
C ILE A 204 5.01 -1.02 20.18
N LYS A 205 4.85 -1.85 21.22
CA LYS A 205 4.22 -1.44 22.47
C LYS A 205 4.96 -0.28 23.14
N ASP A 206 6.27 -0.42 23.28
CA ASP A 206 7.14 0.57 23.93
C ASP A 206 7.18 1.88 23.13
N LYS A 207 7.58 1.82 21.85
CA LYS A 207 7.78 3.01 21.01
C LYS A 207 6.49 3.82 20.78
N LEU A 208 5.33 3.18 20.77
CA LEU A 208 4.04 3.86 20.59
C LEU A 208 3.29 4.10 21.91
N GLY A 209 3.92 3.82 23.06
CA GLY A 209 3.33 4.07 24.38
C GLY A 209 2.00 3.34 24.60
N ILE A 210 1.87 2.10 24.13
CA ILE A 210 0.64 1.31 24.25
C ILE A 210 0.47 0.88 25.72
N GLN A 211 -0.53 1.47 26.38
CA GLN A 211 -0.82 1.27 27.81
C GLN A 211 -1.74 0.08 28.12
N SER A 212 -2.28 -0.60 27.11
CA SER A 212 -3.17 -1.75 27.31
C SER A 212 -2.49 -2.87 28.09
N LYS A 213 -3.28 -3.55 28.93
CA LYS A 213 -2.87 -4.80 29.57
C LYS A 213 -2.75 -5.85 28.47
N VAL A 214 -1.51 -6.20 28.14
CA VAL A 214 -1.21 -7.24 27.17
C VAL A 214 -1.23 -8.57 27.89
N ASP A 215 -2.10 -9.48 27.46
CA ASP A 215 -2.06 -10.86 27.91
C ASP A 215 -0.87 -11.57 27.22
N PRO A 216 0.10 -12.12 27.97
CA PRO A 216 1.19 -12.89 27.38
C PRO A 216 0.71 -14.03 26.46
N SER A 217 -0.46 -14.61 26.75
CA SER A 217 -1.04 -15.68 25.93
C SER A 217 -1.49 -15.19 24.54
N ASP A 218 -1.97 -13.96 24.41
CA ASP A 218 -2.35 -13.38 23.10
C ASP A 218 -1.13 -13.15 22.22
N MET A 219 -0.02 -12.67 22.81
CA MET A 219 1.26 -12.53 22.10
C MET A 219 1.79 -13.88 21.62
N ASP A 220 1.66 -14.91 22.45
CA ASP A 220 2.07 -16.28 22.14
C ASP A 220 1.19 -16.89 21.05
N GLN A 221 -0.12 -16.65 21.12
CA GLN A 221 -1.05 -17.11 20.11
C GLN A 221 -0.72 -16.49 18.75
N TYR A 222 -0.44 -15.19 18.72
CA TYR A 222 -0.02 -14.48 17.52
C TYR A 222 1.30 -15.03 16.97
N ALA A 223 2.32 -15.12 17.82
CA ALA A 223 3.67 -15.53 17.42
C ALA A 223 3.73 -16.98 16.90
N ASN A 224 3.01 -17.90 17.55
CA ASN A 224 3.14 -19.33 17.28
C ASN A 224 2.12 -19.88 16.28
N TYR A 225 0.91 -19.29 16.20
CA TYR A 225 -0.19 -19.89 15.44
C TYR A 225 -0.68 -19.02 14.28
N TYR A 226 -0.50 -17.71 14.33
CA TYR A 226 -0.95 -16.85 13.23
C TYR A 226 0.11 -16.59 12.18
N LEU A 227 1.34 -16.33 12.60
CA LEU A 227 2.44 -16.09 11.68
C LEU A 227 2.89 -17.42 11.07
N ASP A 228 2.16 -17.87 10.07
CA ASP A 228 2.57 -19.01 9.27
C ASP A 228 3.75 -18.60 8.40
N LYS A 229 4.95 -19.08 8.76
CA LYS A 229 6.18 -18.88 7.98
C LYS A 229 6.01 -19.34 6.53
N LYS A 230 5.13 -20.31 6.25
CA LYS A 230 4.85 -20.80 4.90
C LYS A 230 4.15 -19.77 4.02
N LEU A 231 3.58 -18.70 4.58
CA LEU A 231 3.01 -17.58 3.83
C LEU A 231 4.09 -16.56 3.38
N SER A 232 5.33 -16.70 3.84
CA SER A 232 6.50 -15.98 3.31
C SER A 232 6.96 -16.60 1.99
N HIS A 233 6.27 -16.29 0.90
CA HIS A 233 6.56 -16.89 -0.42
C HIS A 233 7.67 -16.18 -1.22
N TYR A 234 8.10 -15.00 -0.80
CA TYR A 234 9.04 -14.16 -1.54
C TYR A 234 10.02 -13.54 -0.55
N GLU A 235 11.21 -14.10 -0.50
CA GLU A 235 12.34 -13.63 0.30
C GLU A 235 13.42 -13.17 -0.68
N TYR A 236 13.83 -11.91 -0.54
CA TYR A 236 14.85 -11.28 -1.36
C TYR A 236 15.81 -10.57 -0.42
N SER A 237 17.11 -10.77 -0.64
CA SER A 237 18.16 -10.03 0.04
C SER A 237 18.27 -8.59 -0.48
N GLU A 238 19.07 -7.77 0.21
CA GLU A 238 19.43 -6.44 -0.28
C GLU A 238 20.25 -6.50 -1.57
N GLU A 239 21.06 -7.56 -1.75
CA GLU A 239 21.85 -7.77 -2.96
C GLU A 239 20.97 -8.16 -4.16
N ASP A 240 19.96 -9.00 -3.93
CA ASP A 240 18.96 -9.30 -4.96
C ASP A 240 18.23 -8.04 -5.41
N LEU A 241 17.91 -7.15 -4.47
CA LEU A 241 17.27 -5.87 -4.77
C LEU A 241 18.20 -4.96 -5.60
N LYS A 242 19.50 -4.92 -5.31
CA LYS A 242 20.43 -4.06 -6.05
C LYS A 242 20.72 -4.57 -7.47
N SER A 243 20.72 -5.89 -7.66
CA SER A 243 21.09 -6.53 -8.93
C SER A 243 19.92 -6.82 -9.88
N HIS A 244 18.67 -6.81 -9.40
CA HIS A 244 17.51 -7.17 -10.22
C HIS A 244 17.25 -6.16 -11.36
N PRO A 245 17.10 -6.59 -12.64
CA PRO A 245 16.95 -5.68 -13.79
C PRO A 245 15.81 -4.66 -13.68
N ALA A 246 14.65 -5.07 -13.16
CA ALA A 246 13.50 -4.18 -12.97
C ALA A 246 13.79 -2.96 -12.08
N VAL A 247 14.82 -3.05 -11.22
CA VAL A 247 15.20 -1.95 -10.31
C VAL A 247 15.86 -0.81 -11.07
N ALA A 248 16.37 -1.04 -12.29
CA ALA A 248 16.85 0.02 -13.17
C ALA A 248 15.76 1.07 -13.51
N ILE A 249 14.47 0.70 -13.46
CA ILE A 249 13.35 1.64 -13.66
C ILE A 249 13.13 2.53 -12.42
N ALA A 250 13.50 2.05 -11.23
CA ALA A 250 13.28 2.73 -9.97
C ALA A 250 14.45 2.46 -8.99
N PRO A 251 15.68 2.90 -9.32
CA PRO A 251 16.88 2.56 -8.53
C PRO A 251 16.79 3.07 -7.09
N ILE A 252 16.10 4.20 -6.91
CA ILE A 252 15.79 4.80 -5.62
C ILE A 252 15.08 3.85 -4.63
N CYS A 253 14.38 2.80 -5.11
CA CYS A 253 13.80 1.78 -4.24
C CYS A 253 14.84 1.11 -3.34
N ALA A 254 16.04 0.84 -3.86
CA ALA A 254 17.09 0.18 -3.10
C ALA A 254 17.63 1.10 -1.98
N HIS A 255 17.91 2.36 -2.31
CA HIS A 255 18.41 3.34 -1.34
C HIS A 255 17.37 3.66 -0.25
N LEU A 256 16.10 3.81 -0.63
CA LEU A 256 15.01 4.02 0.32
C LEU A 256 14.78 2.80 1.20
N TYR A 257 14.84 1.59 0.64
CA TYR A 257 14.71 0.38 1.43
C TYR A 257 15.83 0.25 2.46
N GLU A 258 17.08 0.53 2.07
CA GLU A 258 18.21 0.54 3.01
C GLU A 258 17.98 1.55 4.15
N LEU A 259 17.62 2.80 3.83
CA LEU A 259 17.33 3.83 4.84
C LEU A 259 16.20 3.40 5.79
N PHE A 260 15.10 2.86 5.25
CA PHE A 260 13.96 2.43 6.05
C PHE A 260 14.27 1.17 6.87
N MET A 261 15.17 0.30 6.42
CA MET A 261 15.63 -0.84 7.20
C MET A 261 16.45 -0.38 8.42
N LYS A 262 17.27 0.67 8.30
CA LYS A 262 17.97 1.29 9.46
C LYS A 262 16.96 1.80 10.50
N LEU A 263 15.87 2.44 10.06
CA LEU A 263 14.77 2.82 10.96
C LEU A 263 14.06 1.61 11.59
N ALA A 264 13.82 0.55 10.82
CA ALA A 264 13.14 -0.65 11.30
C ALA A 264 13.98 -1.41 12.36
N LYS A 265 15.31 -1.29 12.29
CA LYS A 265 16.28 -1.86 13.23
C LYS A 265 16.62 -0.93 14.40
N ASP A 266 16.02 0.27 14.47
CA ASP A 266 16.35 1.32 15.45
C ASP A 266 17.82 1.81 15.39
N GLU A 267 18.51 1.62 14.26
CA GLU A 267 19.89 2.11 14.06
C GLU A 267 19.91 3.64 13.90
N ILE A 268 18.82 4.20 13.36
CA ILE A 268 18.56 5.64 13.28
C ILE A 268 17.12 5.91 13.72
N ALA A 269 16.85 7.15 14.12
CA ALA A 269 15.51 7.62 14.44
C ALA A 269 14.97 8.55 13.34
N PHE A 270 13.65 8.59 13.18
CA PHE A 270 12.98 9.51 12.25
C PHE A 270 13.34 10.98 12.50
N GLU A 271 13.56 11.34 13.76
CA GLU A 271 13.82 12.72 14.17
C GLU A 271 15.34 13.01 14.24
N SER A 272 16.18 12.05 13.82
CA SER A 272 17.63 12.27 13.73
C SER A 272 18.00 13.11 12.50
N GLU A 273 19.08 13.89 12.64
CA GLU A 273 19.68 14.62 11.53
C GLU A 273 20.17 13.69 10.42
N ALA A 274 20.69 12.51 10.80
CA ALA A 274 21.12 11.47 9.86
C ALA A 274 19.97 10.99 8.96
N PHE A 275 18.77 10.77 9.53
CA PHE A 275 17.58 10.45 8.72
C PHE A 275 17.17 11.65 7.87
N SER A 276 17.05 12.85 8.46
CA SER A 276 16.55 14.04 7.78
C SER A 276 17.39 14.39 6.54
N SER A 277 18.72 14.40 6.67
CA SER A 277 19.65 14.68 5.57
C SER A 277 19.53 13.65 4.45
N THR A 278 19.60 12.36 4.78
CA THR A 278 19.49 11.27 3.80
C THR A 278 18.13 11.27 3.11
N TRP A 279 17.05 11.49 3.88
CA TRP A 279 15.68 11.57 3.37
C TRP A 279 15.52 12.72 2.39
N GLN A 280 16.03 13.92 2.70
CA GLN A 280 15.97 15.07 1.79
C GLN A 280 16.70 14.81 0.47
N THR A 281 17.89 14.19 0.52
CA THR A 281 18.63 13.81 -0.68
C THR A 281 17.85 12.83 -1.55
N LEU A 282 17.36 11.74 -0.96
CA LEU A 282 16.60 10.72 -1.70
C LEU A 282 15.26 11.26 -2.19
N LYS A 283 14.59 12.11 -1.41
CA LYS A 283 13.35 12.75 -1.83
C LYS A 283 13.57 13.69 -3.02
N ALA A 284 14.65 14.46 -3.02
CA ALA A 284 15.01 15.31 -4.16
C ALA A 284 15.35 14.48 -5.41
N GLU A 285 16.00 13.33 -5.27
CA GLU A 285 16.22 12.38 -6.37
C GLU A 285 14.88 11.84 -6.91
N PHE A 286 13.98 11.41 -6.02
CA PHE A 286 12.64 10.98 -6.39
C PHE A 286 11.89 12.06 -7.17
N ASP A 287 11.92 13.31 -6.71
CA ASP A 287 11.19 14.41 -7.33
C ASP A 287 11.69 14.70 -8.76
N LYS A 288 12.99 14.51 -9.02
CA LYS A 288 13.56 14.64 -10.36
C LYS A 288 13.05 13.58 -11.33
N VAL A 289 12.87 12.33 -10.87
CA VAL A 289 12.43 11.22 -11.73
C VAL A 289 10.90 11.04 -11.77
N TYR A 290 10.19 11.58 -10.78
CA TYR A 290 8.75 11.43 -10.63
C TYR A 290 7.92 11.85 -11.86
N PRO A 291 8.24 12.92 -12.62
CA PRO A 291 7.54 13.24 -13.86
C PRO A 291 7.49 12.06 -14.85
N GLY A 292 8.54 11.24 -14.90
CA GLY A 292 8.57 10.01 -15.69
C GLY A 292 7.58 8.97 -15.17
N PHE A 293 7.50 8.78 -13.85
CA PHE A 293 6.54 7.87 -13.22
C PHE A 293 5.08 8.33 -13.43
N ALA A 294 4.83 9.64 -13.33
CA ALA A 294 3.53 10.24 -13.64
C ALA A 294 3.15 10.01 -15.12
N TYR A 295 4.11 10.12 -16.03
CA TYR A 295 3.89 9.80 -17.44
C TYR A 295 3.57 8.32 -17.65
N ILE A 296 4.28 7.40 -17.00
CA ILE A 296 3.96 5.95 -17.00
C ILE A 296 2.51 5.71 -16.54
N ASN A 297 2.08 6.35 -15.44
CA ASN A 297 0.68 6.27 -14.99
C ASN A 297 -0.30 6.75 -16.06
N SER A 298 0.02 7.82 -16.80
CA SER A 298 -0.82 8.31 -17.90
C SER A 298 -0.94 7.28 -19.04
N LEU A 299 0.15 6.59 -19.38
CA LEU A 299 0.18 5.53 -20.37
C LEU A 299 -0.64 4.32 -19.92
N LEU A 300 -0.52 3.92 -18.64
CA LEU A 300 -1.35 2.85 -18.06
C LEU A 300 -2.84 3.18 -18.13
N LYS A 301 -3.22 4.44 -17.83
CA LYS A 301 -4.62 4.89 -17.95
C LYS A 301 -5.11 4.81 -19.41
N LYS A 302 -4.31 5.27 -20.37
CA LYS A 302 -4.64 5.19 -21.81
C LYS A 302 -4.76 3.73 -22.28
N ASN A 303 -3.81 2.87 -21.92
CA ASN A 303 -3.84 1.44 -22.26
C ASN A 303 -5.09 0.76 -21.71
N LYS A 304 -5.46 1.01 -20.45
CA LYS A 304 -6.68 0.47 -19.85
C LYS A 304 -7.96 0.93 -20.58
N GLN A 305 -8.00 2.17 -21.04
CA GLN A 305 -9.11 2.67 -21.86
C GLN A 305 -9.16 1.98 -23.23
N LEU A 306 -8.02 1.80 -23.88
CA LEU A 306 -7.91 1.08 -25.16
C LEU A 306 -8.34 -0.38 -25.03
N GLU A 307 -7.87 -1.10 -24.01
CA GLU A 307 -8.30 -2.47 -23.74
C GLU A 307 -9.80 -2.58 -23.47
N ARG A 308 -10.40 -1.61 -22.76
CA ARG A 308 -11.85 -1.58 -22.54
C ARG A 308 -12.60 -1.41 -23.86
N LYS A 309 -12.16 -0.48 -24.72
CA LYS A 309 -12.73 -0.29 -26.05
C LYS A 309 -12.59 -1.55 -26.90
N LEU A 310 -11.42 -2.18 -26.89
CA LEU A 310 -11.15 -3.42 -27.60
C LEU A 310 -12.08 -4.55 -27.11
N ARG A 311 -12.19 -4.76 -25.80
CA ARG A 311 -13.13 -5.76 -25.23
C ARG A 311 -14.58 -5.49 -25.61
N THR A 312 -15.00 -4.23 -25.66
CA THR A 312 -16.35 -3.85 -26.13
C THR A 312 -16.54 -4.22 -27.60
N ILE A 313 -15.56 -3.90 -28.45
CA ILE A 313 -15.56 -4.28 -29.87
C ILE A 313 -15.61 -5.80 -30.00
N GLU A 314 -14.77 -6.53 -29.28
CA GLU A 314 -14.66 -7.99 -29.34
C GLU A 314 -15.95 -8.71 -28.93
N ARG A 315 -16.72 -8.10 -28.03
CA ARG A 315 -18.00 -8.63 -27.56
C ARG A 315 -19.18 -8.24 -28.44
N SER A 316 -19.00 -7.29 -29.36
CA SER A 316 -20.06 -6.81 -30.25
C SER A 316 -20.52 -7.88 -31.23
N VAL A 317 -21.81 -7.85 -31.60
CA VAL A 317 -22.40 -8.78 -32.57
C VAL A 317 -21.71 -8.69 -33.94
N PRO A 318 -21.43 -7.49 -34.51
CA PRO A 318 -20.73 -7.39 -35.79
C PRO A 318 -19.38 -8.09 -35.75
N TRP A 319 -18.60 -7.90 -34.68
CA TRP A 319 -17.29 -8.53 -34.54
C TRP A 319 -17.37 -10.05 -34.54
N LYS A 320 -18.35 -10.63 -33.83
CA LYS A 320 -18.55 -12.08 -33.79
C LYS A 320 -18.97 -12.65 -35.15
N LEU A 321 -19.83 -11.94 -35.88
CA LEU A 321 -20.29 -12.36 -37.21
C LEU A 321 -19.16 -12.43 -38.24
N ILE A 322 -18.25 -11.45 -38.24
CA ILE A 322 -17.12 -11.40 -39.19
C ILE A 322 -15.91 -12.23 -38.74
N TYR A 323 -15.97 -12.95 -37.61
CA TYR A 323 -14.83 -13.69 -37.08
C TYR A 323 -14.27 -14.75 -38.05
N PRO A 324 -15.10 -15.60 -38.71
CA PRO A 324 -14.58 -16.60 -39.65
C PRO A 324 -13.81 -15.98 -40.83
N LEU A 325 -14.31 -14.85 -41.36
CA LEU A 325 -13.66 -14.12 -42.46
C LEU A 325 -12.30 -13.55 -42.05
N ARG A 326 -12.17 -13.09 -40.80
CA ARG A 326 -10.89 -12.58 -40.28
C ARG A 326 -9.86 -13.67 -40.08
N VAL A 327 -10.26 -14.84 -39.58
CA VAL A 327 -9.35 -16.00 -39.46
C VAL A 327 -8.80 -16.40 -40.83
N LEU A 328 -9.65 -16.42 -41.86
CA LEU A 328 -9.23 -16.69 -43.25
C LEU A 328 -8.26 -15.62 -43.76
N ASP A 329 -8.57 -14.34 -43.56
CA ASP A 329 -7.72 -13.24 -44.00
C ASP A 329 -6.37 -13.23 -43.26
N ASP A 330 -6.33 -13.50 -41.95
CA ASP A 330 -5.08 -13.61 -41.18
C ASP A 330 -4.21 -14.78 -41.68
N ALA A 331 -4.81 -15.93 -42.00
CA ALA A 331 -4.09 -17.06 -42.60
C ALA A 331 -3.50 -16.69 -43.97
N LEU A 332 -4.27 -15.99 -44.82
CA LEU A 332 -3.79 -15.49 -46.11
C LEU A 332 -2.65 -14.49 -45.95
N ARG A 333 -2.72 -13.58 -44.96
CA ARG A 333 -1.64 -12.64 -44.65
C ARG A 333 -0.38 -13.35 -44.18
N ALA A 334 -0.51 -14.36 -43.31
CA ALA A 334 0.62 -15.16 -42.83
C ALA A 334 1.32 -15.90 -43.98
N LEU A 335 0.55 -16.53 -44.87
CA LEU A 335 1.06 -17.16 -46.10
C LEU A 335 1.84 -16.17 -46.95
N ARG A 336 1.26 -14.98 -47.23
CA ARG A 336 1.93 -13.92 -48.01
C ARG A 336 3.23 -13.45 -47.37
N ARG A 337 3.29 -13.32 -46.03
CA ARG A 337 4.52 -12.95 -45.32
C ARG A 337 5.60 -14.02 -45.49
N LYS A 338 5.26 -15.29 -45.28
CA LYS A 338 6.19 -16.43 -45.46
C LYS A 338 6.75 -16.49 -46.88
N THR A 339 5.91 -16.31 -47.90
CA THR A 339 6.36 -16.27 -49.31
C THR A 339 7.29 -15.08 -49.59
N ARG A 340 7.03 -13.90 -49.00
CA ARG A 340 7.91 -12.73 -49.14
C ARG A 340 9.27 -12.95 -48.48
N GLU A 341 9.31 -13.56 -47.30
CA GLU A 341 10.55 -13.91 -46.61
C GLU A 341 11.37 -14.93 -47.39
N GLN A 342 10.73 -16.00 -47.90
CA GLN A 342 11.39 -16.98 -48.77
C GLN A 342 11.98 -16.33 -50.03
N ARG A 343 11.24 -15.43 -50.68
CA ARG A 343 11.74 -14.69 -51.86
C ARG A 343 12.91 -13.76 -51.51
N ARG A 344 12.91 -13.15 -50.31
CA ARG A 344 14.04 -12.32 -49.84
C ARG A 344 15.27 -13.17 -49.57
N LEU A 345 15.09 -14.35 -48.97
CA LEU A 345 16.19 -15.31 -48.73
C LEU A 345 16.80 -15.79 -50.04
N ILE A 346 15.99 -16.20 -51.02
CA ILE A 346 16.49 -16.63 -52.34
C ILE A 346 17.28 -15.50 -53.01
N LYS A 347 16.76 -14.27 -53.01
CA LYS A 347 17.46 -13.08 -53.54
C LYS A 347 18.71 -12.65 -52.78
N SER A 348 18.98 -13.20 -51.60
CA SER A 348 20.23 -12.93 -50.85
C SER A 348 21.31 -13.98 -51.09
N TYR A 349 20.98 -15.08 -51.77
CA TYR A 349 21.92 -16.11 -52.20
C TYR A 349 22.38 -15.95 -53.66
N ASP A 350 21.61 -15.22 -54.46
CA ASP A 350 21.99 -14.69 -55.78
C ASP A 350 22.70 -13.33 -55.61
#